data_AF-A0AAU1K0D1-F1
#
_entry.id   AF-A0AAU1K0D1-F1
#
_cell.length_a   1.000
_cell.length_b   1.000
_cell.length_c   1.000
_cell.angle_alpha   90.00
_cell.angle_beta   90.00
_cell.angle_gamma   90.00
#
_symmetry.space_group_name_H-M   'P 1'
#
loop_
_entity.id
_entity.type
_entity.pdbx_description
1 polymer ?
#
loop_
_entity_poly.entity_id
_entity_poly.type
_entity_poly.pdbx_seq_one_letter_code
_entity_poly.pdbx_strand_id
1 'polypeptide(L)'
;MLHLQDDILQDKGPLTRFPRIWIVALSKADLFPEWNVHDFHDLVMEKAGEDLAMFLETLKPMVSAPEALSVGEDFMLLSSAKFELSSAGPEPVDIDVRSQVGLDLILPVAFMLPLERIAQWMEQTQIPMTVLRAFATGAGGFANLLTDNRQLVELLLSMIPRVGSLAARAAVPAIIDAALLVNDRLKEMNAQAREAQNHLAATLTQFKIDLERGRADGLLRRRT
;
A
#
# COMPACT_ATOMS: atom_id res chain seq x y z
N MET A 1 -29.83 1.12 -0.27
CA MET A 1 -28.53 1.76 -0.57
C MET A 1 -28.67 3.20 -1.04
N LEU A 2 -29.62 3.54 -1.93
CA LEU A 2 -29.82 4.92 -2.45
C LEU A 2 -29.88 6.01 -1.36
N HIS A 3 -30.63 5.82 -0.27
CA HIS A 3 -30.71 6.82 0.81
C HIS A 3 -29.38 7.08 1.52
N LEU A 4 -28.55 6.05 1.70
CA LEU A 4 -27.25 6.21 2.37
C LEU A 4 -26.23 6.90 1.45
N GLN A 5 -26.34 6.69 0.14
CA GLN A 5 -25.49 7.36 -0.84
C GLN A 5 -25.69 8.88 -0.79
N ASP A 6 -26.94 9.33 -0.78
CA ASP A 6 -27.26 10.77 -0.70
C ASP A 6 -26.74 11.37 0.61
N ASP A 7 -26.91 10.65 1.73
CA ASP A 7 -26.37 11.05 3.04
C ASP A 7 -24.83 11.16 3.06
N ILE A 8 -24.13 10.24 2.36
CA ILE A 8 -22.66 10.25 2.27
C ILE A 8 -22.17 11.39 1.38
N LEU A 9 -22.86 11.66 0.27
CA LEU A 9 -22.48 12.71 -0.68
C LEU A 9 -22.84 14.11 -0.16
N GLN A 10 -23.86 14.22 0.71
CA GLN A 10 -24.32 15.49 1.28
C GLN A 10 -24.59 16.56 0.20
N ASP A 11 -25.09 16.14 -0.97
CA ASP A 11 -25.30 16.98 -2.16
C ASP A 11 -24.05 17.72 -2.69
N LYS A 12 -22.84 17.36 -2.23
CA LYS A 12 -21.56 17.97 -2.64
C LYS A 12 -20.96 17.36 -3.90
N GLY A 13 -21.68 16.43 -4.53
CA GLY A 13 -21.20 15.65 -5.68
C GLY A 13 -20.17 14.58 -5.29
N PRO A 14 -19.53 13.93 -6.27
CA PRO A 14 -18.64 12.80 -6.03
C PRO A 14 -17.42 13.13 -5.16
N LEU A 15 -17.04 12.21 -4.28
CA LEU A 15 -15.95 12.38 -3.32
C LEU A 15 -14.58 12.39 -4.01
N THR A 16 -13.88 13.52 -3.90
CA THR A 16 -12.48 13.65 -4.34
C THR A 16 -11.51 13.06 -3.32
N ARG A 17 -11.79 13.25 -2.03
CA ARG A 17 -11.10 12.64 -0.89
C ARG A 17 -11.86 11.41 -0.42
N PHE A 18 -11.38 10.24 -0.79
CA PHE A 18 -11.96 8.95 -0.40
C PHE A 18 -10.85 7.88 -0.36
N PRO A 19 -10.91 6.87 0.53
CA PRO A 19 -9.98 5.75 0.52
C PRO A 19 -10.07 4.97 -0.79
N ARG A 20 -8.98 4.97 -1.55
CA ARG A 20 -8.94 4.38 -2.89
C ARG A 20 -8.32 3.00 -2.96
N ILE A 21 -7.42 2.70 -2.02
CA ILE A 21 -6.65 1.46 -1.99
C ILE A 21 -7.14 0.65 -0.80
N TRP A 22 -7.63 -0.55 -1.07
CA TRP A 22 -8.21 -1.46 -0.09
C TRP A 22 -7.48 -2.79 -0.14
N ILE A 23 -7.13 -3.29 1.03
CA ILE A 23 -6.44 -4.57 1.19
C ILE A 23 -7.36 -5.51 1.96
N VAL A 24 -7.62 -6.68 1.41
CA VAL A 24 -8.35 -7.75 2.10
C VAL A 24 -7.32 -8.58 2.86
N ALA A 25 -7.40 -8.60 4.19
CA ALA A 25 -6.43 -9.28 5.03
C ALA A 25 -7.04 -10.47 5.78
N LEU A 26 -6.38 -11.63 5.74
CA LEU A 26 -6.70 -12.78 6.59
C LEU A 26 -5.97 -12.64 7.93
N SER A 27 -6.72 -12.35 8.99
CA SER A 27 -6.17 -12.38 10.36
C SER A 27 -6.08 -13.81 10.89
N LYS A 28 -5.12 -14.05 11.79
CA LYS A 28 -4.83 -15.39 12.36
C LYS A 28 -4.45 -16.41 11.30
N ALA A 29 -3.67 -15.97 10.30
CA ALA A 29 -3.21 -16.82 9.21
C ALA A 29 -2.36 -18.02 9.68
N ASP A 30 -1.78 -17.96 10.88
CA ASP A 30 -1.02 -19.04 11.50
C ASP A 30 -1.85 -20.33 11.73
N LEU A 31 -3.18 -20.21 11.79
CA LEU A 31 -4.09 -21.37 11.88
C LEU A 31 -4.17 -22.17 10.57
N PHE A 32 -3.66 -21.62 9.47
CA PHE A 32 -3.62 -22.24 8.15
C PHE A 32 -2.18 -22.19 7.59
N PRO A 33 -1.21 -22.89 8.22
CA PRO A 33 0.22 -22.74 7.90
C PRO A 33 0.58 -23.20 6.49
N GLU A 34 -0.25 -24.04 5.87
CA GLU A 34 -0.06 -24.52 4.49
C GLU A 34 -0.57 -23.52 3.45
N TRP A 35 -1.30 -22.48 3.85
CA TRP A 35 -1.88 -21.50 2.95
C TRP A 35 -0.95 -20.31 2.76
N ASN A 36 -0.81 -19.88 1.51
CA ASN A 36 -0.26 -18.58 1.16
C ASN A 36 -1.37 -17.62 0.73
N VAL A 37 -0.99 -16.38 0.44
CA VAL A 37 -1.91 -15.29 0.08
C VAL A 37 -2.71 -15.57 -1.19
N HIS A 38 -2.21 -16.42 -2.09
CA HIS A 38 -2.92 -16.83 -3.29
C HIS A 38 -4.06 -17.80 -2.97
N ASP A 39 -3.84 -18.76 -2.07
CA ASP A 39 -4.91 -19.66 -1.60
C ASP A 39 -6.04 -18.87 -0.94
N PHE A 40 -5.67 -17.87 -0.12
CA PHE A 40 -6.64 -16.96 0.49
C PHE A 40 -7.38 -16.10 -0.55
N HIS A 41 -6.65 -15.52 -1.51
CA HIS A 41 -7.25 -14.76 -2.61
C HIS A 41 -8.26 -15.61 -3.38
N ASP A 42 -7.87 -16.83 -3.77
CA ASP A 42 -8.71 -17.71 -4.59
C ASP A 42 -9.98 -18.10 -3.84
N LEU A 43 -9.89 -18.39 -2.54
CA LEU A 43 -11.06 -18.61 -1.70
C LEU A 43 -11.99 -17.39 -1.66
N VAL A 44 -11.44 -16.18 -1.47
CA VAL A 44 -12.26 -14.96 -1.43
C VAL A 44 -12.91 -14.72 -2.77
N MET A 45 -12.20 -14.92 -3.89
CA MET A 45 -12.78 -14.76 -5.22
C MET A 45 -13.86 -15.80 -5.49
N GLU A 46 -13.67 -17.05 -5.05
CA GLU A 46 -14.66 -18.12 -5.20
C GLU A 46 -15.93 -17.84 -4.37
N LYS A 47 -15.78 -17.34 -3.14
CA LYS A 47 -16.91 -17.20 -2.20
C LYS A 47 -17.58 -15.83 -2.19
N ALA A 48 -16.83 -14.78 -2.49
CA ALA A 48 -17.24 -13.38 -2.32
C ALA A 48 -16.78 -12.47 -3.47
N GLY A 49 -16.29 -13.03 -4.58
CA GLY A 49 -15.84 -12.23 -5.73
C GLY A 49 -16.96 -11.37 -6.33
N GLU A 50 -18.17 -11.92 -6.43
CA GLU A 50 -19.35 -11.17 -6.88
C GLU A 50 -19.73 -10.03 -5.92
N ASP A 51 -19.65 -10.27 -4.60
CA ASP A 51 -19.92 -9.26 -3.58
C ASP A 51 -18.89 -8.12 -3.63
N LEU A 52 -17.61 -8.45 -3.82
CA LEU A 52 -16.55 -7.46 -4.01
C LEU A 52 -16.75 -6.62 -5.28
N ALA A 53 -17.16 -7.27 -6.38
CA ALA A 53 -17.48 -6.57 -7.62
C ALA A 53 -18.70 -5.64 -7.43
N MET A 54 -19.77 -6.13 -6.79
CA MET A 54 -20.96 -5.33 -6.50
C MET A 54 -20.64 -4.15 -5.57
N PHE A 55 -19.78 -4.37 -4.58
CA PHE A 55 -19.31 -3.31 -3.69
C PHE A 55 -18.51 -2.26 -4.46
N LEU A 56 -17.60 -2.67 -5.36
CA LEU A 56 -16.88 -1.75 -6.23
C LEU A 56 -17.84 -0.94 -7.11
N GLU A 57 -18.81 -1.57 -7.79
CA GLU A 57 -19.81 -0.86 -8.60
C GLU A 57 -20.65 0.12 -7.78
N THR A 58 -20.94 -0.20 -6.52
CA THR A 58 -21.66 0.69 -5.60
C THR A 58 -20.84 1.93 -5.25
N LEU A 59 -19.51 1.79 -5.12
CA LEU A 59 -18.62 2.90 -4.78
C LEU A 59 -18.35 3.84 -5.96
N LYS A 60 -18.30 3.33 -7.19
CA LYS A 60 -17.99 4.12 -8.40
C LYS A 60 -18.78 5.43 -8.54
N PRO A 61 -20.13 5.45 -8.42
CA PRO A 61 -20.90 6.70 -8.58
C PRO A 61 -20.65 7.70 -7.43
N MET A 62 -20.05 7.26 -6.33
CA MET A 62 -19.83 8.09 -5.14
C MET A 62 -18.49 8.82 -5.17
N VAL A 63 -17.57 8.45 -6.06
CA VAL A 63 -16.20 8.98 -6.06
C VAL A 63 -15.87 9.68 -7.37
N SER A 64 -15.04 10.71 -7.27
CA SER A 64 -14.35 11.23 -8.45
C SER A 64 -13.27 10.24 -8.88
N ALA A 65 -13.08 10.08 -10.20
CA ALA A 65 -12.11 9.15 -10.81
C ALA A 65 -12.27 7.70 -10.29
N PRO A 66 -13.40 7.04 -10.59
CA PRO A 66 -13.67 5.66 -10.18
C PRO A 66 -12.59 4.66 -10.64
N GLU A 67 -11.90 4.95 -11.73
CA GLU A 67 -10.76 4.18 -12.24
C GLU A 67 -9.55 4.17 -11.29
N ALA A 68 -9.50 5.08 -10.31
CA ALA A 68 -8.53 5.05 -9.21
C ALA A 68 -8.98 4.20 -8.01
N LEU A 69 -10.14 3.53 -8.06
CA LEU A 69 -10.53 2.59 -7.01
C LEU A 69 -9.80 1.26 -7.21
N SER A 70 -9.23 0.75 -6.12
CA SER A 70 -8.53 -0.52 -6.03
C SER A 70 -9.14 -1.30 -4.86
N VAL A 71 -10.13 -2.13 -5.18
CA VAL A 71 -10.93 -2.91 -4.22
C VAL A 71 -10.95 -4.36 -4.70
N GLY A 72 -10.59 -5.29 -3.82
CA GLY A 72 -10.46 -6.71 -4.19
C GLY A 72 -9.24 -7.00 -5.06
N GLU A 73 -8.22 -6.15 -5.01
CA GLU A 73 -7.02 -6.27 -5.86
C GLU A 73 -5.76 -6.64 -5.05
N ASP A 74 -5.73 -6.24 -3.78
CA ASP A 74 -4.59 -6.42 -2.89
C ASP A 74 -5.01 -7.27 -1.67
N PHE A 75 -4.18 -8.26 -1.34
CA PHE A 75 -4.45 -9.27 -0.31
C PHE A 75 -3.24 -9.47 0.59
N MET A 76 -3.47 -9.77 1.86
CA MET A 76 -2.39 -9.98 2.82
C MET A 76 -2.73 -11.04 3.88
N LEU A 77 -1.74 -11.79 4.32
CA LEU A 77 -1.84 -12.69 5.47
C LEU A 77 -1.25 -12.03 6.72
N LEU A 78 -2.00 -12.05 7.82
CA LEU A 78 -1.59 -11.46 9.07
C LEU A 78 -1.80 -12.43 10.24
N SER A 79 -0.81 -12.56 11.11
CA SER A 79 -1.00 -13.08 12.46
C SER A 79 -0.07 -12.43 13.47
N SER A 80 -0.62 -12.12 14.64
CA SER A 80 0.09 -11.49 15.75
C SER A 80 0.82 -12.46 16.66
N ALA A 81 0.51 -13.74 16.57
CA ALA A 81 1.08 -14.80 17.37
C ALA A 81 0.82 -16.14 16.67
N LYS A 82 1.57 -17.18 17.04
CA LYS A 82 1.21 -18.55 16.70
C LYS A 82 0.29 -19.12 17.78
N PHE A 83 -0.88 -19.60 17.38
CA PHE A 83 -1.88 -20.20 18.25
C PHE A 83 -1.85 -21.73 18.09
N GLU A 84 -1.55 -22.45 19.18
CA GLU A 84 -1.63 -23.91 19.18
C GLU A 84 -3.00 -24.35 19.71
N LEU A 85 -3.80 -24.99 18.87
CA LEU A 85 -5.16 -25.42 19.23
C LEU A 85 -5.15 -26.76 19.96
N SER A 86 -6.09 -26.93 20.89
CA SER A 86 -6.32 -28.21 21.57
C SER A 86 -6.88 -29.27 20.62
N SER A 87 -6.47 -30.52 20.79
CA SER A 87 -7.09 -31.66 20.07
C SER A 87 -8.54 -31.93 20.51
N ALA A 88 -8.99 -31.35 21.62
CA ALA A 88 -10.31 -31.57 22.20
C ALA A 88 -11.33 -30.44 21.91
N GLY A 89 -10.93 -29.36 21.22
CA GLY A 89 -11.83 -28.23 20.93
C GLY A 89 -11.09 -26.98 20.42
N PRO A 90 -11.81 -25.89 20.11
CA PRO A 90 -11.25 -24.70 19.48
C PRO A 90 -10.45 -23.79 20.44
N GLU A 91 -10.21 -24.22 21.67
CA GLU A 91 -9.47 -23.40 22.64
C GLU A 91 -7.95 -23.49 22.41
N PRO A 92 -7.24 -22.35 22.44
CA PRO A 92 -5.78 -22.33 22.33
C PRO A 92 -5.14 -22.84 23.62
N VAL A 93 -4.20 -23.77 23.46
CA VAL A 93 -3.40 -24.36 24.54
C VAL A 93 -2.14 -23.53 24.80
N ASP A 94 -1.56 -22.95 23.74
CA ASP A 94 -0.39 -22.08 23.81
C ASP A 94 -0.47 -20.95 22.78
N ILE A 95 0.15 -19.81 23.13
CA ILE A 95 0.20 -18.60 22.29
C ILE A 95 1.63 -18.07 22.27
N ASP A 96 2.33 -18.25 21.15
CA ASP A 96 3.66 -17.69 20.94
C ASP A 96 3.58 -16.34 20.21
N VAL A 97 3.65 -15.26 20.98
CA VAL A 97 3.62 -13.87 20.48
C VAL A 97 4.88 -13.44 19.73
N ARG A 98 5.96 -14.23 19.78
CA ARG A 98 7.20 -13.94 19.04
C ARG A 98 7.11 -14.41 17.59
N SER A 99 6.23 -15.38 17.32
CA SER A 99 5.97 -15.92 16.00
C SER A 99 4.86 -15.12 15.31
N GLN A 100 5.26 -14.13 14.52
CA GLN A 100 4.35 -13.23 13.79
C GLN A 100 4.39 -13.52 12.29
N VAL A 101 3.27 -13.31 11.62
CA VAL A 101 3.14 -13.47 10.17
C VAL A 101 2.66 -12.14 9.59
N GLY A 102 3.46 -11.54 8.69
CA GLY A 102 3.08 -10.38 7.89
C GLY A 102 2.84 -9.05 8.64
N LEU A 103 2.94 -9.01 9.97
CA LEU A 103 2.78 -7.77 10.74
C LEU A 103 3.85 -6.72 10.42
N ASP A 104 5.05 -7.17 10.08
CA ASP A 104 6.17 -6.34 9.63
C ASP A 104 5.88 -5.63 8.29
N LEU A 105 4.92 -6.14 7.50
CA LEU A 105 4.51 -5.56 6.23
C LEU A 105 3.51 -4.40 6.37
N ILE A 106 2.87 -4.20 7.53
CA ILE A 106 1.82 -3.18 7.70
C ILE A 106 2.34 -1.78 7.39
N LEU A 107 3.49 -1.39 7.96
CA LEU A 107 4.08 -0.08 7.70
C LEU A 107 4.59 0.05 6.25
N PRO A 108 5.39 -0.89 5.72
CA PRO A 108 5.77 -0.87 4.32
C PRO A 108 4.59 -0.70 3.35
N VAL A 109 3.51 -1.44 3.56
CA VAL A 109 2.30 -1.39 2.73
C VAL A 109 1.63 -0.03 2.84
N ALA A 110 1.41 0.47 4.06
CA ALA A 110 0.73 1.74 4.30
C ALA A 110 1.43 2.94 3.66
N PHE A 111 2.77 2.89 3.54
CA PHE A 111 3.55 3.96 2.94
C PHE A 111 3.81 3.78 1.45
N MET A 112 4.25 2.60 1.02
CA MET A 112 4.70 2.42 -0.36
C MET A 112 3.54 2.21 -1.32
N LEU A 113 2.48 1.49 -0.91
CA LEU A 113 1.38 1.17 -1.83
C LEU A 113 0.67 2.42 -2.36
N PRO A 114 0.37 3.46 -1.55
CA PRO A 114 -0.13 4.73 -2.07
C PRO A 114 0.82 5.40 -3.06
N LEU A 115 2.13 5.37 -2.83
CA LEU A 115 3.13 6.00 -3.69
C LEU A 115 3.24 5.26 -5.04
N GLU A 116 3.29 3.94 -5.01
CA GLU A 116 3.29 3.09 -6.20
C GLU A 116 2.03 3.33 -7.04
N ARG A 117 0.86 3.41 -6.38
CA ARG A 117 -0.41 3.62 -7.08
C ARG A 117 -0.50 5.01 -7.71
N ILE A 118 -0.02 6.06 -7.03
CA ILE A 118 0.11 7.40 -7.63
C ILE A 118 1.02 7.37 -8.87
N ALA A 119 2.17 6.70 -8.78
CA ALA A 119 3.10 6.58 -9.90
C ALA A 119 2.44 5.88 -11.11
N GLN A 120 1.78 4.74 -10.88
CA GLN A 120 1.02 4.01 -11.91
C GLN A 120 -0.06 4.88 -12.56
N TRP A 121 -0.84 5.60 -11.76
CA TRP A 121 -1.90 6.49 -12.25
C TRP A 121 -1.39 7.67 -13.07
N MET A 122 -0.24 8.22 -12.69
CA MET A 122 0.42 9.29 -13.44
C MET A 122 0.92 8.80 -14.80
N GLU A 123 1.51 7.61 -14.87
CA GLU A 123 1.96 7.00 -16.13
C GLU A 123 0.79 6.72 -17.09
N GLN A 124 -0.33 6.24 -16.55
CA GLN A 124 -1.49 5.88 -17.37
C GLN A 124 -2.30 7.08 -17.85
N THR A 125 -2.02 8.31 -17.37
CA THR A 125 -2.75 9.54 -17.72
C THR A 125 -4.27 9.48 -17.49
N GLN A 126 -4.73 8.56 -16.64
CA GLN A 126 -6.15 8.27 -16.47
C GLN A 126 -6.81 9.12 -15.37
N ILE A 127 -6.03 9.63 -14.42
CA ILE A 127 -6.59 10.26 -13.20
C ILE A 127 -6.46 11.79 -13.24
N PRO A 128 -7.55 12.55 -12.98
CA PRO A 128 -7.48 14.00 -12.83
C PRO A 128 -6.51 14.42 -11.73
N MET A 129 -5.68 15.44 -12.02
CA MET A 129 -4.68 15.94 -11.07
C MET A 129 -5.28 16.31 -9.72
N THR A 130 -6.49 16.86 -9.67
CA THR A 130 -7.20 17.23 -8.43
C THR A 130 -7.41 16.04 -7.49
N VAL A 131 -7.69 14.85 -8.03
CA VAL A 131 -7.85 13.61 -7.27
C VAL A 131 -6.51 13.13 -6.74
N LEU A 132 -5.45 13.19 -7.56
CA LEU A 132 -4.09 12.87 -7.11
C LEU A 132 -3.66 13.78 -5.95
N ARG A 133 -3.99 15.08 -6.00
CA ARG A 133 -3.70 15.99 -4.88
C ARG A 133 -4.46 15.60 -3.63
N ALA A 134 -5.77 15.43 -3.77
CA ALA A 134 -6.66 15.09 -2.67
C ALA A 134 -6.18 13.81 -1.94
N PHE A 135 -5.77 12.80 -2.69
CA PHE A 135 -5.25 11.53 -2.16
C PHE A 135 -3.96 11.73 -1.36
N ALA A 136 -2.97 12.45 -1.92
CA ALA A 136 -1.77 12.80 -1.18
C ALA A 136 -2.09 13.64 0.08
N THR A 137 -3.03 14.60 0.01
CA THR A 137 -3.40 15.42 1.18
C THR A 137 -4.02 14.61 2.33
N GLY A 138 -4.76 13.54 2.01
CA GLY A 138 -5.42 12.66 2.98
C GLY A 138 -4.49 11.69 3.69
N ALA A 139 -3.33 11.37 3.10
CA ALA A 139 -2.27 10.53 3.68
C ALA A 139 -1.43 11.24 4.78
N GLY A 140 -1.91 12.38 5.30
CA GLY A 140 -1.21 13.17 6.30
C GLY A 140 -0.35 14.28 5.70
N GLY A 141 -0.83 15.52 5.70
CA GLY A 141 0.02 16.72 5.60
C GLY A 141 0.53 17.16 4.23
N PHE A 142 0.30 16.42 3.14
CA PHE A 142 0.88 16.74 1.82
C PHE A 142 0.08 17.79 1.00
N ALA A 143 -0.76 18.62 1.64
CA ALA A 143 -1.69 19.53 0.95
C ALA A 143 -1.05 20.74 0.26
N ASN A 144 0.05 21.26 0.80
CA ASN A 144 0.77 22.40 0.24
C ASN A 144 1.74 22.02 -0.89
N LEU A 145 1.65 20.78 -1.38
CA LEU A 145 2.74 20.13 -2.11
C LEU A 145 2.48 19.91 -3.60
N LEU A 146 1.26 20.21 -4.04
CA LEU A 146 0.73 19.75 -5.34
C LEU A 146 0.19 20.92 -6.18
N THR A 147 0.59 22.13 -5.84
CA THR A 147 0.31 23.31 -6.67
C THR A 147 1.11 23.30 -7.98
N ASP A 148 2.18 22.51 -8.07
CA ASP A 148 3.02 22.38 -9.26
C ASP A 148 3.58 20.94 -9.38
N ASN A 149 3.62 20.36 -10.59
CA ASN A 149 4.16 19.00 -10.82
C ASN A 149 5.65 18.89 -10.44
N ARG A 150 6.36 20.03 -10.39
CA ARG A 150 7.71 20.13 -9.83
C ARG A 150 7.79 19.88 -8.33
N GLN A 151 6.72 20.11 -7.56
CA GLN A 151 6.75 20.06 -6.10
C GLN A 151 6.61 18.66 -5.51
N LEU A 152 5.97 17.73 -6.22
CA LEU A 152 6.01 16.30 -5.87
C LEU A 152 7.43 15.74 -6.00
N VAL A 153 8.10 16.11 -7.11
CA VAL A 153 9.51 15.82 -7.36
C VAL A 153 10.38 16.55 -6.33
N GLU A 154 10.10 17.81 -5.99
CA GLU A 154 10.81 18.55 -4.95
C GLU A 154 10.57 18.03 -3.53
N LEU A 155 9.43 17.41 -3.22
CA LEU A 155 9.23 16.74 -1.93
C LEU A 155 10.05 15.45 -1.89
N LEU A 156 9.98 14.63 -2.94
CA LEU A 156 10.86 13.47 -3.11
C LEU A 156 12.34 13.89 -3.00
N LEU A 157 12.69 15.10 -3.45
CA LEU A 157 14.00 15.71 -3.28
C LEU A 157 14.27 16.32 -1.89
N SER A 158 13.26 16.86 -1.20
CA SER A 158 13.39 17.48 0.12
C SER A 158 13.44 16.45 1.25
N MET A 159 12.97 15.23 0.96
CA MET A 159 13.18 14.03 1.76
C MET A 159 14.65 13.55 1.75
N ILE A 160 15.51 14.20 0.96
CA ILE A 160 16.97 14.06 0.97
C ILE A 160 17.54 15.30 1.71
N PRO A 161 18.35 15.13 2.77
CA PRO A 161 18.88 16.26 3.53
C PRO A 161 19.76 17.14 2.63
N ARG A 162 19.65 18.47 2.80
CA ARG A 162 20.39 19.51 2.06
C ARG A 162 21.88 19.52 2.41
N VAL A 163 22.60 18.44 2.16
CA VAL A 163 24.05 18.37 2.31
C VAL A 163 24.66 18.09 0.94
N GLY A 164 25.37 19.08 0.39
CA GLY A 164 26.24 18.95 -0.77
C GLY A 164 25.53 18.91 -2.13
N SER A 165 25.41 20.07 -2.75
CA SER A 165 24.93 20.27 -4.13
C SER A 165 25.75 19.45 -5.13
N LEU A 166 25.14 18.40 -5.69
CA LEU A 166 25.29 17.80 -7.04
C LEU A 166 24.98 16.29 -6.99
N ALA A 167 25.40 15.58 -5.94
CA ALA A 167 25.14 14.15 -5.78
C ALA A 167 23.66 13.85 -5.45
N ALA A 168 23.02 14.64 -4.59
CA ALA A 168 21.60 14.48 -4.23
C ALA A 168 20.63 14.76 -5.40
N ARG A 169 21.01 15.60 -6.36
CA ARG A 169 20.23 15.83 -7.60
C ARG A 169 20.37 14.69 -8.61
N ALA A 170 21.39 13.84 -8.50
CA ALA A 170 21.49 12.61 -9.28
C ALA A 170 20.64 11.47 -8.69
N ALA A 171 20.13 11.62 -7.46
CA ALA A 171 19.27 10.64 -6.79
C ALA A 171 17.76 10.89 -6.97
N VAL A 172 17.35 11.97 -7.68
CA VAL A 172 15.93 12.24 -8.03
C VAL A 172 15.31 11.07 -8.80
N PRO A 173 15.96 10.55 -9.87
CA PRO A 173 15.44 9.40 -10.59
C PRO A 173 15.38 8.20 -9.65
N ALA A 174 16.35 8.05 -8.75
CA ALA A 174 16.48 6.87 -7.89
C ALA A 174 15.29 6.62 -6.95
N ILE A 175 14.50 7.61 -6.48
CA ILE A 175 13.37 7.35 -5.58
C ILE A 175 12.09 6.94 -6.35
N ILE A 176 11.82 7.58 -7.49
CA ILE A 176 10.76 7.17 -8.41
C ILE A 176 11.13 5.84 -9.07
N ASP A 177 12.39 5.73 -9.51
CA ASP A 177 12.98 4.47 -9.94
C ASP A 177 12.94 3.47 -8.79
N ALA A 178 13.15 3.78 -7.51
CA ALA A 178 13.08 2.79 -6.42
C ALA A 178 11.66 2.26 -6.19
N ALA A 179 10.62 3.08 -6.37
CA ALA A 179 9.24 2.60 -6.37
C ALA A 179 8.97 1.65 -7.56
N LEU A 180 9.67 1.86 -8.69
CA LEU A 180 9.55 1.09 -9.94
C LEU A 180 10.62 -0.03 -10.10
N LEU A 181 11.66 -0.04 -9.28
CA LEU A 181 12.83 -0.91 -9.38
C LEU A 181 12.53 -2.22 -8.67
N VAL A 182 12.95 -3.31 -9.32
CA VAL A 182 12.83 -4.66 -8.81
C VAL A 182 14.25 -5.23 -8.65
N ASN A 183 14.50 -5.92 -7.53
CA ASN A 183 15.69 -6.70 -7.21
C ASN A 183 16.93 -5.94 -6.71
N ASP A 184 18.06 -6.01 -7.42
CA ASP A 184 19.39 -5.92 -6.78
C ASP A 184 19.85 -4.50 -6.48
N ARG A 185 19.41 -3.53 -7.29
CA ARG A 185 19.74 -2.11 -7.11
C ARG A 185 19.15 -1.53 -5.82
N LEU A 186 18.02 -2.07 -5.34
CA LEU A 186 17.38 -1.62 -4.10
C LEU A 186 18.25 -1.88 -2.87
N LYS A 187 18.93 -3.04 -2.82
CA LYS A 187 19.81 -3.40 -1.70
C LYS A 187 21.04 -2.49 -1.66
N GLU A 188 21.62 -2.21 -2.81
CA GLU A 188 22.76 -1.29 -2.94
C GLU A 188 22.36 0.13 -2.51
N MET A 189 21.22 0.63 -2.98
CA MET A 189 20.71 1.94 -2.60
C MET A 189 20.39 2.03 -1.11
N ASN A 190 19.86 0.97 -0.49
CA ASN A 190 19.63 0.92 0.94
C ASN A 190 20.96 1.01 1.72
N ALA A 191 21.98 0.27 1.29
CA ALA A 191 23.31 0.29 1.89
C ALA A 191 23.96 1.68 1.80
N GLN A 192 23.92 2.30 0.61
CA GLN A 192 24.42 3.66 0.39
C GLN A 192 23.66 4.69 1.24
N ALA A 193 22.34 4.58 1.35
CA ALA A 193 21.53 5.48 2.18
C ALA A 193 21.88 5.36 3.67
N ARG A 194 22.16 4.14 4.16
CA ARG A 194 22.61 3.92 5.54
C ARG A 194 24.00 4.48 5.79
N GLU A 195 24.94 4.27 4.86
CA GLU A 195 26.29 4.83 4.94
C GLU A 195 26.27 6.36 4.94
N ALA A 196 25.43 6.97 4.09
CA ALA A 196 25.22 8.41 4.05
C ALA A 196 24.36 8.97 5.20
N GLN A 197 23.95 8.13 6.17
CA GLN A 197 23.05 8.48 7.27
C GLN A 197 21.73 9.14 6.82
N ASN A 198 21.29 8.84 5.60
CA ASN A 198 20.00 9.28 5.09
C ASN A 198 18.90 8.32 5.57
N HIS A 199 18.41 8.56 6.79
CA HIS A 199 17.43 7.69 7.46
C HIS A 199 16.12 7.52 6.67
N LEU A 200 15.66 8.57 5.99
CA LEU A 200 14.42 8.51 5.23
C LEU A 200 14.57 7.65 3.98
N ALA A 201 15.62 7.89 3.19
CA ALA A 201 15.91 7.04 2.03
C ALA A 201 16.18 5.59 2.43
N ALA A 202 16.88 5.36 3.54
CA ALA A 202 17.12 4.02 4.08
C ALA A 202 15.81 3.34 4.52
N THR A 203 14.86 4.08 5.09
CA THR A 203 13.56 3.52 5.51
C THR A 203 12.69 3.17 4.30
N LEU A 204 12.55 4.08 3.33
CA LEU A 204 11.72 3.84 2.15
C LEU A 204 12.25 2.70 1.27
N THR A 205 13.57 2.63 1.09
CA THR A 205 14.18 1.51 0.36
C THR A 205 14.06 0.20 1.14
N GLN A 206 14.15 0.22 2.48
CA GLN A 206 13.91 -0.97 3.30
C GLN A 206 12.45 -1.43 3.18
N PHE A 207 11.49 -0.51 3.25
CA PHE A 207 10.07 -0.83 3.05
C PHE A 207 9.81 -1.48 1.70
N LYS A 208 10.39 -0.95 0.61
CA LYS A 208 10.29 -1.59 -0.71
C LYS A 208 10.87 -3.01 -0.72
N ILE A 209 12.03 -3.21 -0.09
CA ILE A 209 12.65 -4.54 0.04
C ILE A 209 11.75 -5.50 0.82
N ASP A 210 11.16 -5.03 1.92
CA ASP A 210 10.26 -5.85 2.76
C ASP A 210 8.97 -6.21 2.01
N LEU A 211 8.44 -5.32 1.17
CA LEU A 211 7.30 -5.64 0.30
C LEU A 211 7.61 -6.69 -0.77
N GLU A 212 8.79 -6.63 -1.39
CA GLU A 212 9.20 -7.68 -2.34
C GLU A 212 9.45 -9.01 -1.63
N ARG A 213 10.01 -8.98 -0.41
CA ARG A 213 10.12 -10.18 0.43
C ARG A 213 8.74 -10.74 0.77
N GLY A 214 7.81 -9.92 1.28
CA GLY A 214 6.46 -10.34 1.62
C GLY A 214 5.70 -10.95 0.43
N ARG A 215 5.96 -10.48 -0.79
CA ARG A 215 5.45 -11.10 -2.02
C ARG A 215 6.10 -12.44 -2.31
N ALA A 216 7.43 -12.53 -2.21
CA ALA A 216 8.17 -13.77 -2.43
C ALA A 216 7.81 -14.86 -1.41
N ASP A 217 7.57 -14.47 -0.16
CA ASP A 217 7.18 -15.35 0.95
C ASP A 217 5.68 -15.74 0.88
N GLY A 218 4.95 -15.25 -0.13
CA GLY A 218 3.52 -15.55 -0.28
C GLY A 218 2.63 -14.94 0.80
N LEU A 219 3.08 -13.86 1.47
CA LEU A 219 2.32 -13.16 2.50
C LEU A 219 1.53 -11.97 1.95
N LEU A 220 1.96 -11.42 0.82
CA LEU A 220 1.38 -10.23 0.20
C LEU A 220 1.16 -10.44 -1.29
N ARG A 221 -0.07 -10.21 -1.73
CA ARG A 221 -0.44 -10.13 -3.15
C ARG A 221 -0.88 -8.70 -3.45
N ARG A 222 -0.27 -8.10 -4.48
CA ARG A 222 -0.63 -6.76 -4.96
C ARG A 222 -0.95 -6.81 -6.44
N ARG A 223 -1.80 -5.88 -6.89
CA ARG A 223 -1.96 -5.62 -8.32
C ARG A 223 -0.73 -4.89 -8.85
N THR A 224 0.04 -5.58 -9.68
CA THR A 224 1.09 -5.01 -10.56
C THR A 224 0.49 -4.27 -11.73
#